data_AF-A0AAU6CT49-F1
#
_entry.id   AF-A0AAU6CT49-F1
#
_cell.length_a   1.000
_cell.length_b   1.000
_cell.length_c   1.000
_cell.angle_alpha   90.00
_cell.angle_beta   90.00
_cell.angle_gamma   90.00
#
_symmetry.space_group_name_H-M   'P 1'
#
loop_
_entity.id
_entity.type
_entity.pdbx_description
1 polymer ?
#
loop_
_entity_poly.entity_id
_entity_poly.type
_entity_poly.pdbx_seq_one_letter_code
_entity_poly.pdbx_strand_id
1 'polypeptide(L)'
;MGFSGDFVVARSDQPLLELPPFAAGAVCGTCGGDDCSGPYEVRPGGWQTLRIQHGPMTDDVPAWLDTLAAATGAPALLGRVADSGLCQVWGTAVSGASWTTFLDPVLAARHGIPVPDAAEVPRTARRIAAWAAEAGCAADHGALLSVLTRRADPFAADLFRELVDACGLPPAGPGPAAAGEPDVPAHPGHRADPRVPRGAALEAAVLRLAHDRHLVLECATDLQCYAQVWLRPDGTYQLEYRDRSPAEHYWTRTGSVEEVIAALTGWVAGEVAWRESFQWASLAGWFTEEPTA
;
A
#
# COMPACT_ATOMS: atom_id res chain seq x y z
N MET A 1 11.61 -7.57 -3.25
CA MET A 1 10.76 -8.42 -2.41
C MET A 1 9.38 -7.80 -2.44
N GLY A 2 8.36 -8.51 -2.92
CA GLY A 2 7.00 -8.00 -3.00
C GLY A 2 6.26 -8.16 -1.66
N PHE A 3 5.41 -7.19 -1.33
CA PHE A 3 4.38 -7.31 -0.29
C PHE A 3 3.42 -8.46 -0.59
N SER A 4 3.14 -9.29 0.43
CA SER A 4 2.00 -10.19 0.45
C SER A 4 1.25 -9.97 1.76
N GLY A 5 -0.08 -9.99 1.71
CA GLY A 5 -0.92 -9.71 2.87
C GLY A 5 -2.34 -9.36 2.47
N ASP A 6 -3.15 -8.97 3.45
CA ASP A 6 -4.56 -8.68 3.29
C ASP A 6 -4.90 -7.25 3.70
N PHE A 7 -5.87 -6.66 3.01
CA PHE A 7 -6.53 -5.42 3.38
C PHE A 7 -7.99 -5.73 3.69
N VAL A 8 -8.49 -5.25 4.83
CA VAL A 8 -9.87 -5.46 5.28
C VAL A 8 -10.54 -4.11 5.44
N VAL A 9 -11.70 -3.93 4.81
CA VAL A 9 -12.50 -2.71 4.87
C VAL A 9 -13.85 -3.03 5.48
N ALA A 10 -14.19 -2.37 6.58
CA ALA A 10 -15.48 -2.49 7.24
C ALA A 10 -15.80 -1.23 8.04
N ARG A 11 -17.08 -1.02 8.38
CA ARG A 11 -17.53 0.11 9.19
C ARG A 11 -17.72 -0.31 10.64
N SER A 12 -17.12 0.39 11.57
CA SER A 12 -17.27 0.14 13.01
C SER A 12 -16.91 1.39 13.83
N ASP A 13 -17.58 1.57 14.96
CA ASP A 13 -17.23 2.59 15.96
C ASP A 13 -16.10 2.13 16.89
N GLN A 14 -15.79 0.83 16.90
CA GLN A 14 -14.66 0.22 17.62
C GLN A 14 -13.57 -0.24 16.64
N PRO A 15 -12.30 -0.36 17.06
CA PRO A 15 -11.24 -0.91 16.22
C PRO A 15 -11.61 -2.29 15.65
N LEU A 16 -11.41 -2.52 14.35
CA LEU A 16 -11.78 -3.80 13.72
C LEU A 16 -11.13 -5.02 14.40
N LEU A 17 -9.92 -4.86 14.94
CA LEU A 17 -9.20 -5.92 15.67
C LEU A 17 -9.90 -6.38 16.95
N GLU A 18 -10.77 -5.55 17.53
CA GLU A 18 -11.54 -5.88 18.73
C GLU A 18 -12.87 -6.59 18.41
N LEU A 19 -13.19 -6.79 17.13
CA LEU A 19 -14.42 -7.46 16.70
C LEU A 19 -14.15 -8.90 16.27
N PRO A 20 -15.11 -9.83 16.39
CA PRO A 20 -15.06 -11.08 15.64
C PRO A 20 -14.96 -10.78 14.14
N PRO A 21 -14.13 -11.54 13.40
CA PRO A 21 -13.40 -12.74 13.80
C PRO A 21 -12.01 -12.51 14.43
N PHE A 22 -11.58 -11.26 14.66
CA PHE A 22 -10.26 -10.92 15.19
C PHE A 22 -10.12 -11.10 16.71
N ALA A 23 -11.13 -10.69 17.48
CA ALA A 23 -11.12 -10.60 18.95
C ALA A 23 -10.81 -11.92 19.70
N ALA A 24 -10.83 -13.06 19.01
CA ALA A 24 -10.59 -14.38 19.60
C ALA A 24 -9.10 -14.77 19.72
N GLY A 25 -8.17 -13.82 19.59
CA GLY A 25 -6.73 -14.10 19.65
C GLY A 25 -6.17 -14.77 18.39
N ALA A 26 -6.90 -14.69 17.26
CA ALA A 26 -6.48 -15.23 15.97
C ALA A 26 -5.53 -14.27 15.24
N VAL A 27 -4.52 -13.75 15.94
CA VAL A 27 -3.55 -12.83 15.36
C VAL A 27 -2.39 -13.65 14.83
N CYS A 28 -2.52 -14.00 13.56
CA CYS A 28 -1.55 -14.67 12.69
C CYS A 28 -0.94 -15.97 13.25
N GLY A 29 -1.20 -17.08 12.54
CA GLY A 29 -0.77 -18.43 12.92
C GLY A 29 0.74 -18.67 12.91
N THR A 30 1.53 -17.64 12.63
CA THR A 30 2.99 -17.69 12.46
C THR A 30 3.74 -16.80 13.47
N CYS A 31 3.11 -15.74 13.97
CA CYS A 31 3.76 -14.65 14.70
C CYS A 31 3.25 -14.46 16.14
N GLY A 32 2.14 -15.10 16.53
CA GLY A 32 1.78 -15.26 17.93
C GLY A 32 1.19 -14.06 18.67
N GLY A 33 0.67 -13.01 18.01
CA GLY A 33 -0.25 -12.12 18.73
C GLY A 33 -0.39 -10.67 18.31
N ASP A 34 0.69 -9.93 18.05
CA ASP A 34 0.56 -8.46 18.08
C ASP A 34 1.23 -7.71 16.92
N ASP A 35 2.11 -8.37 16.16
CA ASP A 35 3.03 -7.66 15.24
C ASP A 35 2.68 -7.78 13.75
N CYS A 36 1.49 -8.30 13.42
CA CYS A 36 1.13 -8.62 12.03
C CYS A 36 -0.05 -7.83 11.47
N SER A 37 -0.67 -7.00 12.30
CA SER A 37 -1.60 -5.96 11.86
C SER A 37 -0.87 -4.63 11.77
N GLY A 38 -0.94 -3.99 10.60
CA GLY A 38 -0.46 -2.61 10.42
C GLY A 38 -1.44 -1.57 10.95
N PRO A 39 -1.05 -0.27 10.88
CA PRO A 39 -1.96 0.81 11.22
C PRO A 39 -3.23 0.72 10.36
N TYR A 40 -4.40 0.94 10.99
CA TYR A 40 -5.66 1.05 10.27
C TYR A 40 -5.89 2.49 9.84
N GLU A 41 -6.32 2.68 8.60
CA GLU A 41 -6.72 3.98 8.09
C GLU A 41 -8.19 4.24 8.44
N VAL A 42 -8.49 5.40 9.03
CA VAL A 42 -9.86 5.78 9.37
C VAL A 42 -10.42 6.67 8.27
N ARG A 43 -11.65 6.33 7.87
CA ARG A 43 -12.44 7.02 6.86
C ARG A 43 -13.68 7.63 7.55
N PRO A 44 -14.14 8.82 7.12
CA PRO A 44 -15.38 9.41 7.61
C PRO A 44 -16.55 8.41 7.63
N GLY A 45 -17.42 8.53 8.63
CA GLY A 45 -18.59 7.63 8.76
C GLY A 45 -18.27 6.26 9.39
N GLY A 46 -17.19 6.16 10.16
CA GLY A 46 -16.82 4.95 10.91
C GLY A 46 -16.15 3.87 10.06
N TRP A 47 -15.79 4.17 8.82
CA TRP A 47 -15.11 3.24 7.94
C TRP A 47 -13.65 3.08 8.36
N GLN A 48 -13.15 1.84 8.33
CA GLN A 48 -11.77 1.52 8.69
C GLN A 48 -11.18 0.62 7.61
N THR A 49 -9.90 0.84 7.27
CA THR A 49 -9.10 -0.06 6.43
C THR A 49 -7.98 -0.64 7.28
N LEU A 50 -8.10 -1.91 7.65
CA LEU A 50 -7.07 -2.65 8.39
C LEU A 50 -6.17 -3.37 7.40
N ARG A 51 -4.86 -3.32 7.62
CA ARG A 51 -3.89 -4.10 6.84
C ARG A 51 -3.27 -5.19 7.70
N ILE A 52 -3.16 -6.39 7.15
CA ILE A 52 -2.65 -7.59 7.83
C ILE A 52 -1.52 -8.16 6.96
N GLN A 53 -0.30 -8.25 7.47
CA GLN A 53 0.85 -8.76 6.72
C GLN A 53 0.74 -10.28 6.48
N HIS A 54 0.41 -11.03 7.53
CA HIS A 54 0.15 -12.46 7.47
C HIS A 54 -1.35 -12.66 7.56
N GLY A 55 -1.99 -12.88 6.42
CA GLY A 55 -3.45 -12.88 6.19
C GLY A 55 -4.34 -13.55 7.25
N PRO A 56 -5.68 -13.39 7.20
CA PRO A 56 -6.54 -14.08 8.14
C PRO A 56 -6.32 -15.59 8.00
N MET A 57 -6.30 -16.28 9.13
CA MET A 57 -5.99 -17.71 9.30
C MET A 57 -7.08 -18.64 8.71
N THR A 58 -7.70 -18.26 7.60
CA THR A 58 -8.84 -18.95 7.02
C THR A 58 -8.62 -19.19 5.53
N ASP A 59 -8.83 -20.44 5.14
CA ASP A 59 -9.03 -20.81 3.74
C ASP A 59 -10.47 -20.50 3.27
N ASP A 60 -11.38 -20.22 4.22
CA ASP A 60 -12.77 -19.82 3.98
C ASP A 60 -12.95 -18.32 4.26
N VAL A 61 -12.47 -17.51 3.31
CA VAL A 61 -12.62 -16.04 3.32
C VAL A 61 -14.09 -15.61 3.33
N PRO A 62 -15.02 -16.24 2.56
CA PRO A 62 -16.44 -15.90 2.63
C PRO A 62 -17.05 -16.01 4.03
N ALA A 63 -16.90 -17.15 4.71
CA ALA A 63 -17.45 -17.32 6.06
C ALA A 63 -16.84 -16.35 7.08
N TRP A 64 -15.56 -16.01 6.88
CA TRP A 64 -14.85 -15.03 7.69
C TRP A 64 -15.41 -13.61 7.49
N LEU A 65 -15.67 -13.21 6.24
CA LEU A 65 -16.30 -11.93 5.92
C LEU A 65 -17.74 -11.86 6.42
N ASP A 66 -18.49 -12.96 6.36
CA ASP A 66 -19.85 -13.03 6.91
C ASP A 66 -19.85 -12.77 8.43
N THR A 67 -18.87 -13.33 9.15
CA THR A 67 -18.68 -13.08 10.59
C THR A 67 -18.41 -11.59 10.87
N LEU A 68 -17.53 -10.97 10.08
CA LEU A 68 -17.20 -9.55 10.23
C LEU A 68 -18.39 -8.64 9.88
N ALA A 69 -19.11 -8.94 8.78
CA ALA A 69 -20.30 -8.19 8.38
C ALA A 69 -21.41 -8.29 9.42
N ALA A 70 -21.59 -9.47 10.04
CA ALA A 70 -22.53 -9.67 11.14
C ALA A 70 -22.11 -8.89 12.40
N ALA A 71 -20.82 -8.89 12.75
CA ALA A 71 -20.30 -8.17 13.91
C ALA A 71 -20.41 -6.64 13.78
N THR A 72 -20.21 -6.12 12.56
CA THR A 72 -20.25 -4.68 12.27
C THR A 72 -21.65 -4.16 11.92
N GLY A 73 -22.57 -5.04 11.52
CA GLY A 73 -23.86 -4.66 10.96
C GLY A 73 -23.72 -3.86 9.65
N ALA A 74 -22.59 -3.99 8.95
CA ALA A 74 -22.27 -3.27 7.73
C ALA A 74 -21.59 -4.20 6.71
N PRO A 75 -21.64 -3.88 5.41
CA PRO A 75 -20.89 -4.65 4.40
C PRO A 75 -19.39 -4.62 4.68
N ALA A 76 -18.73 -5.74 4.38
CA ALA A 76 -17.29 -5.93 4.58
C ALA A 76 -16.62 -6.35 3.27
N LEU A 77 -15.35 -6.00 3.13
CA LEU A 77 -14.54 -6.25 1.94
C LEU A 77 -13.13 -6.69 2.36
N LEU A 78 -12.56 -7.67 1.67
CA LEU A 78 -11.20 -8.16 1.86
C LEU A 78 -10.46 -8.20 0.52
N GLY A 79 -9.25 -7.64 0.46
CA GLY A 79 -8.33 -7.75 -0.67
C GLY A 79 -7.05 -8.45 -0.27
N ARG A 80 -6.77 -9.61 -0.87
CA ARG A 80 -5.54 -10.39 -0.68
C ARG A 80 -4.54 -10.07 -1.76
N VAL A 81 -3.39 -9.54 -1.39
CA VAL A 81 -2.28 -9.26 -2.30
C VAL A 81 -1.22 -10.35 -2.19
N ALA A 82 -0.76 -10.85 -3.33
CA ALA A 82 0.35 -11.80 -3.44
C ALA A 82 1.46 -11.20 -4.31
N ASP A 83 2.69 -11.21 -3.78
CA ASP A 83 3.92 -10.73 -4.42
C ASP A 83 3.78 -9.33 -5.07
N SER A 84 2.99 -8.46 -4.44
CA SER A 84 2.61 -7.11 -4.90
C SER A 84 1.88 -7.01 -6.23
N GLY A 85 1.82 -8.09 -7.01
CA GLY A 85 1.33 -8.08 -8.39
C GLY A 85 -0.12 -8.53 -8.54
N LEU A 86 -0.57 -9.50 -7.75
CA LEU A 86 -1.91 -10.07 -7.87
C LEU A 86 -2.76 -9.71 -6.66
N CYS A 87 -3.98 -9.21 -6.88
CA CYS A 87 -4.94 -8.99 -5.80
C CYS A 87 -6.25 -9.73 -6.06
N GLN A 88 -6.65 -10.62 -5.16
CA GLN A 88 -7.99 -11.19 -5.14
C GLN A 88 -8.85 -10.42 -4.14
N VAL A 89 -10.07 -10.06 -4.52
CA VAL A 89 -10.99 -9.29 -3.69
C VAL A 89 -12.25 -10.09 -3.45
N TRP A 90 -12.76 -10.01 -2.23
CA TRP A 90 -14.05 -10.53 -1.81
C TRP A 90 -14.84 -9.41 -1.14
N GLY A 91 -16.15 -9.39 -1.39
CA GLY A 91 -17.07 -8.53 -0.66
C GLY A 91 -18.29 -9.31 -0.22
N THR A 92 -18.74 -9.07 1.01
CA THR A 92 -20.00 -9.56 1.57
C THR A 92 -20.84 -8.36 2.00
N ALA A 93 -22.12 -8.38 1.63
CA ALA A 93 -23.12 -7.43 2.07
C ALA A 93 -23.93 -7.97 3.26
N VAL A 94 -24.60 -7.10 4.00
CA VAL A 94 -25.41 -7.50 5.18
C VAL A 94 -26.60 -8.38 4.76
N SER A 95 -27.08 -8.20 3.53
CA SER A 95 -28.08 -9.09 2.92
C SER A 95 -27.62 -10.54 2.71
N GLY A 96 -26.32 -10.83 2.87
CA GLY A 96 -25.68 -12.11 2.54
C GLY A 96 -25.25 -12.21 1.08
N ALA A 97 -25.47 -11.16 0.26
CA ALA A 97 -24.94 -11.12 -1.09
C ALA A 97 -23.41 -11.01 -1.05
N SER A 98 -22.72 -11.99 -1.65
CA SER A 98 -21.27 -12.01 -1.73
C SER A 98 -20.77 -11.95 -3.18
N TRP A 99 -19.53 -11.56 -3.39
CA TRP A 99 -18.84 -11.55 -4.68
C TRP A 99 -17.34 -11.71 -4.53
N THR A 100 -16.68 -12.11 -5.61
CA THR A 100 -15.21 -12.18 -5.68
C THR A 100 -14.71 -11.81 -7.09
N THR A 101 -13.52 -11.23 -7.18
CA THR A 101 -12.85 -10.91 -8.44
C THR A 101 -11.34 -10.84 -8.26
N PHE A 102 -10.59 -10.90 -9.36
CA PHE A 102 -9.16 -10.62 -9.38
C PHE A 102 -8.91 -9.28 -10.05
N LEU A 103 -8.05 -8.46 -9.43
CA LEU A 103 -7.50 -7.26 -10.03
C LEU A 103 -6.24 -7.63 -10.84
N ASP A 104 -5.95 -6.81 -11.85
CA ASP A 104 -5.00 -7.13 -12.92
C ASP A 104 -5.39 -8.43 -13.66
N PRO A 105 -6.40 -8.39 -14.55
CA PRO A 105 -6.85 -9.58 -15.27
C PRO A 105 -5.76 -10.18 -16.16
N VAL A 106 -4.74 -9.41 -16.56
CA VAL A 106 -3.64 -9.92 -17.39
C VAL A 106 -2.66 -10.73 -16.55
N LEU A 107 -2.28 -10.24 -15.37
CA LEU A 107 -1.44 -11.02 -14.47
C LEU A 107 -2.19 -12.25 -13.96
N ALA A 108 -3.47 -12.11 -13.59
CA ALA A 108 -4.31 -13.25 -13.20
C ALA A 108 -4.28 -14.37 -14.26
N ALA A 109 -4.39 -14.02 -15.55
CA ALA A 109 -4.29 -14.96 -16.66
C ALA A 109 -2.96 -15.72 -16.72
N ARG A 110 -1.85 -15.06 -16.39
CA ARG A 110 -0.52 -15.70 -16.33
C ARG A 110 -0.43 -16.75 -15.22
N HIS A 111 -1.24 -16.61 -14.17
CA HIS A 111 -1.39 -17.58 -13.08
C HIS A 111 -2.48 -18.63 -13.35
N GLY A 112 -3.03 -18.69 -14.57
CA GLY A 112 -4.05 -19.69 -14.96
C GLY A 112 -5.48 -19.32 -14.54
N ILE A 113 -5.71 -18.11 -14.04
CA ILE A 113 -7.05 -17.61 -13.73
C ILE A 113 -7.68 -17.07 -15.02
N PRO A 114 -8.86 -17.53 -15.44
CA PRO A 114 -9.49 -17.07 -16.67
C PRO A 114 -9.70 -15.55 -16.68
N VAL A 115 -9.33 -14.89 -17.78
CA VAL A 115 -9.67 -13.47 -18.01
C VAL A 115 -11.20 -13.36 -18.07
N PRO A 116 -11.81 -12.42 -17.32
CA PRO A 116 -13.24 -12.17 -17.41
C PRO A 116 -13.66 -11.83 -18.85
N ASP A 117 -14.73 -12.42 -19.33
CA ASP A 117 -15.27 -12.08 -20.65
C ASP A 117 -15.87 -10.65 -20.65
N ALA A 118 -16.18 -10.15 -21.85
CA ALA A 118 -16.70 -8.80 -22.03
C ALA A 118 -18.04 -8.53 -21.31
N ALA A 119 -18.79 -9.57 -20.97
CA ALA A 119 -20.04 -9.47 -20.24
C ALA A 119 -19.83 -9.62 -18.72
N GLU A 120 -18.76 -10.28 -18.28
CA GLU A 120 -18.49 -10.55 -16.87
C GLU A 120 -17.99 -9.33 -16.11
N VAL A 121 -17.17 -8.48 -16.75
CA VAL A 121 -16.70 -7.23 -16.13
C VAL A 121 -17.88 -6.32 -15.74
N PRO A 122 -18.85 -6.00 -16.63
CA PRO A 122 -20.04 -5.23 -16.24
C PRO A 122 -20.90 -5.89 -15.17
N ARG A 123 -21.01 -7.23 -15.15
CA ARG A 123 -21.76 -7.95 -14.10
C ARG A 123 -21.07 -7.82 -12.74
N THR A 124 -19.75 -7.97 -12.71
CA THR A 124 -18.95 -7.79 -11.50
C THR A 124 -19.08 -6.36 -10.99
N ALA A 125 -18.93 -5.34 -11.85
CA ALA A 125 -19.11 -3.94 -11.48
C ALA A 125 -20.49 -3.65 -10.86
N ARG A 126 -21.56 -4.29 -11.38
CA ARG A 126 -22.92 -4.16 -10.80
C ARG A 126 -23.03 -4.81 -9.41
N ARG A 127 -22.40 -5.96 -9.19
CA ARG A 127 -22.37 -6.61 -7.85
C ARG A 127 -21.65 -5.75 -6.83
N ILE A 128 -20.52 -5.14 -7.23
CA ILE A 128 -19.76 -4.22 -6.39
C ILE A 128 -20.57 -2.96 -6.10
N ALA A 129 -21.24 -2.38 -7.11
CA ALA A 129 -22.11 -1.23 -6.91
C ALA A 129 -23.31 -1.52 -6.01
N ALA A 130 -23.90 -2.72 -6.09
CA ALA A 130 -24.96 -3.15 -5.17
C ALA A 130 -24.45 -3.30 -3.73
N TRP A 131 -23.26 -3.88 -3.56
CA TRP A 131 -22.57 -3.93 -2.27
C TRP A 131 -22.33 -2.52 -1.70
N ALA A 132 -21.85 -1.58 -2.52
CA ALA A 132 -21.64 -0.19 -2.11
C ALA A 132 -22.94 0.51 -1.71
N ALA A 133 -24.04 0.24 -2.42
CA ALA A 133 -25.34 0.79 -2.07
C ALA A 133 -25.83 0.30 -0.69
N GLU A 134 -25.64 -0.99 -0.36
CA GLU A 134 -25.91 -1.52 1.00
C GLU A 134 -24.99 -0.89 2.06
N ALA A 135 -23.79 -0.46 1.66
CA ALA A 135 -22.85 0.26 2.50
C ALA A 135 -23.24 1.74 2.69
N GLY A 136 -24.32 2.20 2.06
CA GLY A 136 -24.75 3.60 2.06
C GLY A 136 -23.92 4.51 1.16
N CYS A 137 -23.13 3.93 0.25
CA CYS A 137 -22.25 4.63 -0.67
C CYS A 137 -22.81 4.63 -2.10
N ALA A 138 -22.44 5.63 -2.90
CA ALA A 138 -22.79 5.71 -4.30
C ALA A 138 -21.55 5.40 -5.15
N ALA A 139 -21.50 4.19 -5.71
CA ALA A 139 -20.35 3.77 -6.51
C ALA A 139 -20.27 4.51 -7.85
N ASP A 140 -19.06 4.86 -8.26
CA ASP A 140 -18.76 5.33 -9.61
C ASP A 140 -18.60 4.12 -10.55
N HIS A 141 -19.62 3.90 -11.38
CA HIS A 141 -19.64 2.77 -12.30
C HIS A 141 -18.51 2.82 -13.34
N GLY A 142 -18.11 4.01 -13.81
CA GLY A 142 -17.03 4.18 -14.77
C GLY A 142 -15.68 3.85 -14.15
N ALA A 143 -15.44 4.32 -12.93
CA ALA A 143 -14.24 4.00 -12.17
C ALA A 143 -14.15 2.49 -11.86
N LEU A 144 -15.25 1.84 -11.48
CA LEU A 144 -15.28 0.39 -11.27
C LEU A 144 -14.89 -0.39 -12.53
N LEU A 145 -15.44 -0.04 -13.69
CA LEU A 145 -15.07 -0.68 -14.96
C LEU A 145 -13.60 -0.47 -15.32
N SER A 146 -13.08 0.74 -15.06
CA SER A 146 -11.67 1.07 -15.25
C SER A 146 -10.77 0.18 -14.39
N VAL A 147 -11.02 0.12 -13.07
CA VAL A 147 -10.23 -0.67 -12.13
C VAL A 147 -10.24 -2.17 -12.48
N LEU A 148 -11.41 -2.72 -12.84
CA LEU A 148 -11.56 -4.15 -13.16
C LEU A 148 -10.88 -4.58 -14.47
N THR A 149 -10.49 -3.64 -15.34
CA THR A 149 -9.86 -3.94 -16.64
C THR A 149 -8.39 -3.53 -16.71
N ARG A 150 -7.93 -2.70 -15.78
CA ARG A 150 -6.57 -2.15 -15.79
C ARG A 150 -5.56 -3.13 -15.18
N ARG A 151 -4.32 -3.03 -15.65
CA ARG A 151 -3.16 -3.70 -15.02
C ARG A 151 -2.69 -2.94 -13.79
N ALA A 152 -2.09 -3.64 -12.84
CA ALA A 152 -1.44 -2.97 -11.73
C ALA A 152 -0.19 -2.21 -12.21
N ASP A 153 0.01 -0.99 -11.72
CA ASP A 153 1.22 -0.21 -11.94
C ASP A 153 1.49 0.73 -10.74
N PRO A 154 2.51 0.48 -9.91
CA PRO A 154 3.34 -0.74 -9.87
C PRO A 154 2.67 -1.90 -9.14
N PHE A 155 1.71 -1.65 -8.25
CA PHE A 155 1.24 -2.64 -7.28
C PHE A 155 -0.27 -2.87 -7.33
N ALA A 156 -0.70 -4.11 -7.10
CA ALA A 156 -2.12 -4.46 -7.05
C ALA A 156 -2.84 -3.85 -5.84
N ALA A 157 -2.11 -3.50 -4.78
CA ALA A 157 -2.65 -2.75 -3.65
C ALA A 157 -3.13 -1.34 -4.04
N ASP A 158 -2.55 -0.73 -5.07
CA ASP A 158 -3.03 0.54 -5.62
C ASP A 158 -4.39 0.36 -6.30
N LEU A 159 -4.54 -0.67 -7.13
CA LEU A 159 -5.83 -1.02 -7.74
C LEU A 159 -6.90 -1.34 -6.70
N PHE A 160 -6.52 -1.99 -5.59
CA PHE A 160 -7.44 -2.27 -4.49
C PHE A 160 -7.94 -0.98 -3.83
N ARG A 161 -7.05 -0.02 -3.55
CA ARG A 161 -7.45 1.29 -3.00
C ARG A 161 -8.36 2.03 -3.96
N GLU A 162 -8.03 2.04 -5.25
CA GLU A 162 -8.88 2.65 -6.27
C GLU A 162 -10.24 1.95 -6.40
N LEU A 163 -10.32 0.63 -6.17
CA LEU A 163 -11.60 -0.09 -6.10
C LEU A 163 -12.45 0.40 -4.93
N VAL A 164 -11.85 0.55 -3.75
CA VAL A 164 -12.53 1.04 -2.53
C VAL A 164 -13.04 2.46 -2.75
N ASP A 165 -12.23 3.33 -3.36
CA ASP A 165 -12.63 4.70 -3.67
C ASP A 165 -13.71 4.74 -4.76
N ALA A 166 -13.67 3.83 -5.74
CA ALA A 166 -14.71 3.68 -6.77
C ALA A 166 -16.05 3.17 -6.20
N CYS A 167 -16.05 2.49 -5.04
CA CYS A 167 -17.27 2.18 -4.30
C CYS A 167 -17.92 3.43 -3.68
N GLY A 168 -17.26 4.60 -3.71
CA GLY A 168 -17.76 5.84 -3.13
C GLY A 168 -17.56 5.94 -1.63
N LEU A 169 -16.68 5.11 -1.05
CA LEU A 169 -16.25 5.30 0.32
C LEU A 169 -15.43 6.58 0.41
N PRO A 170 -15.57 7.38 1.49
CA PRO A 170 -14.79 8.59 1.63
C PRO A 170 -13.29 8.24 1.71
N PRO A 171 -12.40 9.11 1.22
CA PRO A 171 -10.97 8.86 1.24
C PRO A 171 -10.50 8.63 2.67
N ALA A 172 -9.52 7.75 2.83
CA ALA A 172 -8.84 7.57 4.10
C ALA A 172 -8.18 8.88 4.54
N GLY A 173 -8.54 9.36 5.74
CA GLY A 173 -7.67 10.28 6.45
C GLY A 173 -6.52 9.47 7.08
N PRO A 174 -5.41 10.12 7.47
CA PRO A 174 -4.53 9.48 8.43
C PRO A 174 -5.40 9.11 9.65
N GLY A 175 -5.41 7.83 10.03
CA GLY A 175 -6.08 7.38 11.25
C GLY A 175 -5.58 8.18 12.46
N PRO A 176 -6.23 8.09 13.64
CA PRO A 176 -5.71 8.76 14.83
C PRO A 176 -4.26 8.33 15.02
N ALA A 177 -3.35 9.25 14.69
CA ALA A 177 -1.95 9.09 14.93
C ALA A 177 -1.80 8.86 16.42
N ALA A 178 -1.11 7.78 16.80
CA ALA A 178 -0.46 7.77 18.09
C ALA A 178 0.26 9.12 18.24
N ALA A 179 -0.03 9.82 19.34
CA ALA A 179 0.34 11.21 19.57
C ALA A 179 1.80 11.50 19.14
N GLY A 180 1.97 12.55 18.35
CA GLY A 180 3.17 12.74 17.54
C GLY A 180 4.44 13.23 18.24
N GLU A 181 5.51 13.23 17.46
CA GLU A 181 6.68 14.12 17.58
C GLU A 181 7.06 14.66 16.19
N PRO A 182 7.72 15.83 16.10
CA PRO A 182 7.94 16.56 14.86
C PRO A 182 9.07 16.00 14.00
N ASP A 183 8.89 16.12 12.68
CA ASP A 183 9.86 15.79 11.63
C ASP A 183 11.12 16.70 11.66
N VAL A 184 12.26 16.19 12.18
CA VAL A 184 13.68 16.54 11.84
C VAL A 184 14.65 15.47 12.39
N PRO A 185 15.80 15.06 11.75
CA PRO A 185 16.25 15.03 10.34
C PRO A 185 16.53 13.58 9.85
N ALA A 186 17.15 13.40 8.68
CA ALA A 186 17.70 12.14 8.14
C ALA A 186 18.86 11.51 8.96
N HIS A 187 18.84 11.69 10.28
CA HIS A 187 19.80 11.40 11.34
C HIS A 187 21.08 12.25 11.46
N PRO A 188 21.47 12.66 12.69
CA PRO A 188 22.77 13.28 12.93
C PRO A 188 23.93 12.38 12.51
N GLY A 189 24.94 12.94 11.85
CA GLY A 189 26.16 12.20 11.48
C GLY A 189 26.09 11.38 10.18
N HIS A 190 25.05 11.56 9.36
CA HIS A 190 24.97 10.95 8.03
C HIS A 190 26.23 11.21 7.19
N ARG A 191 26.75 10.15 6.58
CA ARG A 191 27.88 10.18 5.65
C ARG A 191 27.63 9.18 4.55
N ALA A 192 27.42 9.64 3.33
CA ALA A 192 27.32 8.75 2.19
C ALA A 192 28.59 7.88 2.03
N ASP A 193 28.42 6.62 1.62
CA ASP A 193 29.53 5.69 1.40
C ASP A 193 30.55 6.33 0.43
N PRO A 194 31.87 6.28 0.71
CA PRO A 194 32.87 6.90 -0.15
C PRO A 194 32.83 6.38 -1.60
N ARG A 195 32.26 5.19 -1.85
CA ARG A 195 32.12 4.58 -3.18
C ARG A 195 30.95 5.13 -4.00
N VAL A 196 29.99 5.85 -3.40
CA VAL A 196 28.87 6.41 -4.16
C VAL A 196 29.34 7.55 -5.08
N PRO A 197 28.74 7.72 -6.28
CA PRO A 197 29.10 8.80 -7.19
C PRO A 197 28.80 10.18 -6.58
N ARG A 198 29.62 11.20 -6.91
CA ARG A 198 29.47 12.58 -6.42
C ARG A 198 29.67 13.61 -7.53
N GLY A 199 29.14 14.81 -7.34
CA GLY A 199 29.29 15.92 -8.29
C GLY A 199 28.88 15.52 -9.72
N ALA A 200 29.71 15.86 -10.71
CA ALA A 200 29.45 15.53 -12.11
C ALA A 200 29.25 14.03 -12.39
N ALA A 201 29.85 13.14 -11.59
CA ALA A 201 29.65 11.69 -11.75
C ALA A 201 28.26 11.24 -11.31
N LEU A 202 27.71 11.86 -10.26
CA LEU A 202 26.34 11.61 -9.79
C LEU A 202 25.33 12.14 -10.80
N GLU A 203 25.50 13.38 -11.24
CA GLU A 203 24.68 14.01 -12.28
C GLU A 203 24.65 13.15 -13.55
N ALA A 204 25.82 12.74 -14.04
CA ALA A 204 25.91 11.88 -15.21
C ALA A 204 25.30 10.48 -14.97
N ALA A 205 25.28 9.97 -13.74
CA ALA A 205 24.64 8.69 -13.42
C ALA A 205 23.11 8.81 -13.48
N VAL A 206 22.53 9.90 -12.97
CA VAL A 206 21.09 10.18 -13.04
C VAL A 206 20.64 10.43 -14.48
N LEU A 207 21.38 11.26 -15.23
CA LEU A 207 21.05 11.58 -16.63
C LEU A 207 21.16 10.38 -17.57
N ARG A 208 22.00 9.38 -17.24
CA ARG A 208 22.16 8.14 -18.02
C ARG A 208 21.31 6.99 -17.50
N LEU A 209 20.50 7.22 -16.46
CA LEU A 209 19.63 6.20 -15.93
C LEU A 209 18.63 5.80 -17.03
N ALA A 210 18.64 4.53 -17.42
CA ALA A 210 17.70 4.03 -18.40
C ALA A 210 16.31 3.86 -17.75
N HIS A 211 15.26 3.87 -18.57
CA HIS A 211 13.92 3.55 -18.10
C HIS A 211 13.91 2.18 -17.42
N ASP A 212 13.14 2.08 -16.35
CA ASP A 212 13.04 0.92 -15.47
C ASP A 212 14.35 0.54 -14.75
N ARG A 213 15.24 1.52 -14.52
CA ARG A 213 16.48 1.32 -13.76
C ARG A 213 16.54 2.22 -12.55
N HIS A 214 17.21 1.73 -11.51
CA HIS A 214 17.42 2.46 -10.28
C HIS A 214 18.90 2.78 -10.03
N LEU A 215 19.13 3.82 -9.25
CA LEU A 215 20.40 4.20 -8.66
C LEU A 215 20.20 4.29 -7.14
N VAL A 216 21.05 3.62 -6.37
CA VAL A 216 21.01 3.62 -4.90
C VAL A 216 22.30 4.24 -4.38
N LEU A 217 22.18 5.14 -3.40
CA LEU A 217 23.25 5.85 -2.72
C LEU A 217 23.22 5.51 -1.22
N GLU A 218 24.00 4.52 -0.83
CA GLU A 218 24.09 4.02 0.54
C GLU A 218 24.87 4.97 1.47
N CYS A 219 24.55 4.91 2.76
CA CYS A 219 25.34 5.49 3.82
C CYS A 219 26.55 4.60 4.14
N ALA A 220 27.65 5.20 4.58
CA ALA A 220 28.91 4.51 4.86
C ALA A 220 28.82 3.55 6.06
N THR A 221 27.88 3.80 6.97
CA THR A 221 27.83 3.16 8.29
C THR A 221 26.64 2.24 8.47
N ASP A 222 25.63 2.31 7.60
CA ASP A 222 24.38 1.57 7.76
C ASP A 222 23.73 1.27 6.41
N LEU A 223 23.53 -0.01 6.11
CA LEU A 223 22.88 -0.49 4.89
C LEU A 223 21.37 -0.19 4.87
N GLN A 224 20.77 0.08 6.02
CA GLN A 224 19.40 0.56 6.13
C GLN A 224 19.30 2.08 5.98
N CYS A 225 20.41 2.79 5.74
CA CYS A 225 20.42 4.21 5.42
C CYS A 225 20.84 4.43 3.97
N TYR A 226 19.90 4.85 3.12
CA TYR A 226 20.16 5.07 1.70
C TYR A 226 19.18 6.09 1.10
N ALA A 227 19.57 6.71 -0.01
CA ALA A 227 18.64 7.36 -0.94
C ALA A 227 18.67 6.61 -2.26
N GLN A 228 17.52 6.43 -2.91
CA GLN A 228 17.43 5.83 -4.22
C GLN A 228 16.54 6.61 -5.17
N VAL A 229 16.88 6.57 -6.45
CA VAL A 229 15.99 7.01 -7.52
C VAL A 229 15.73 5.86 -8.48
N TRP A 230 14.49 5.74 -8.93
CA TRP A 230 14.07 4.88 -10.02
C TRP A 230 13.47 5.73 -11.14
N LEU A 231 14.07 5.66 -12.34
CA LEU A 231 13.42 6.19 -13.54
C LEU A 231 12.40 5.17 -14.01
N ARG A 232 11.13 5.49 -13.85
CA ARG A 232 10.01 4.60 -14.19
C ARG A 232 9.85 4.46 -15.70
N PRO A 233 9.15 3.42 -16.17
CA PRO A 233 8.87 3.24 -17.60
C PRO A 233 8.13 4.41 -18.26
N ASP A 234 7.35 5.17 -17.48
CA ASP A 234 6.59 6.35 -17.94
C ASP A 234 7.43 7.63 -18.03
N GLY A 235 8.72 7.56 -17.72
CA GLY A 235 9.65 8.70 -17.75
C GLY A 235 9.62 9.57 -16.49
N THR A 236 8.82 9.22 -15.48
CA THR A 236 8.84 9.90 -14.18
C THR A 236 9.90 9.32 -13.25
N TYR A 237 10.41 10.15 -12.34
CA TYR A 237 11.34 9.72 -11.31
C TYR A 237 10.60 9.47 -10.00
N GLN A 238 10.81 8.28 -9.44
CA GLN A 238 10.45 7.96 -8.07
C GLN A 238 11.70 8.06 -7.21
N LEU A 239 11.67 8.96 -6.23
CA LEU A 239 12.78 9.17 -5.29
C LEU A 239 12.36 8.62 -3.93
N GLU A 240 13.24 7.88 -3.28
CA GLU A 240 13.02 7.29 -1.98
C GLU A 240 14.24 7.51 -1.09
N TYR A 241 14.03 7.54 0.22
CA TYR A 241 15.12 7.45 1.17
C TYR A 241 14.71 6.65 2.39
N ARG A 242 15.69 5.97 2.98
CA ARG A 242 15.57 5.26 4.24
C ARG A 242 16.58 5.82 5.24
N ASP A 243 16.16 6.01 6.47
CA ASP A 243 16.99 6.45 7.58
C ASP A 243 17.11 5.32 8.63
N ARG A 244 18.13 4.47 8.46
CA ARG A 244 18.62 3.44 9.41
C ARG A 244 17.62 2.35 9.83
N SER A 245 16.34 2.59 9.64
CA SER A 245 15.28 1.65 9.95
C SER A 245 14.31 1.62 8.79
N PRO A 246 13.69 0.47 8.55
CA PRO A 246 12.72 0.39 7.49
C PRO A 246 11.39 1.07 7.89
N ALA A 247 11.15 1.32 9.19
CA ALA A 247 10.11 2.23 9.68
C ALA A 247 10.39 3.70 9.31
N GLU A 248 11.62 4.08 8.98
CA GLU A 248 11.96 5.43 8.53
C GLU A 248 12.26 5.41 7.03
N HIS A 249 11.33 4.87 6.24
CA HIS A 249 11.42 4.79 4.79
C HIS A 249 10.38 5.69 4.16
N TYR A 250 10.74 6.45 3.13
CA TYR A 250 9.89 7.49 2.55
C TYR A 250 10.06 7.53 1.03
N TRP A 251 9.02 7.99 0.32
CA TRP A 251 9.06 8.15 -1.13
C TRP A 251 8.33 9.40 -1.63
N THR A 252 8.68 9.82 -2.84
CA THR A 252 8.03 10.90 -3.58
C THR A 252 8.17 10.66 -5.10
N ARG A 253 7.49 11.47 -5.91
CA ARG A 253 7.53 11.38 -7.39
C ARG A 253 7.66 12.76 -8.01
N THR A 254 8.51 12.87 -9.04
CA THR A 254 8.67 14.10 -9.83
C THR A 254 8.96 13.76 -11.29
N GLY A 255 8.60 14.69 -12.19
CA GLY A 255 9.04 14.67 -13.59
C GLY A 255 10.35 15.42 -13.84
N SER A 256 10.90 16.10 -12.83
CA SER A 256 12.07 16.95 -12.94
C SER A 256 13.34 16.19 -12.59
N VAL A 257 14.22 16.04 -13.58
CA VAL A 257 15.54 15.42 -13.36
C VAL A 257 16.45 16.35 -12.54
N GLU A 258 16.27 17.66 -12.67
CA GLU A 258 17.01 18.67 -11.94
C GLU A 258 16.71 18.60 -10.43
N GLU A 259 15.45 18.42 -10.05
CA GLU A 259 15.06 18.26 -8.63
C GLU A 259 15.63 16.95 -8.04
N VAL A 260 15.65 15.88 -8.82
CA VAL A 260 16.28 14.59 -8.42
C VAL A 260 17.78 14.77 -8.21
N ILE A 261 18.48 15.39 -9.16
CA ILE A 261 19.93 15.63 -9.07
C ILE A 261 20.24 16.48 -7.85
N ALA A 262 19.47 17.55 -7.62
CA ALA A 262 19.63 18.42 -6.46
C ALA A 262 19.46 17.64 -5.14
N ALA A 263 18.40 16.83 -5.02
CA ALA A 263 18.16 16.06 -3.80
C ALA A 263 19.25 15.01 -3.54
N LEU A 264 19.63 14.22 -4.54
CA LEU A 264 20.69 13.22 -4.38
C LEU A 264 22.05 13.88 -4.10
N THR A 265 22.31 15.07 -4.64
CA THR A 265 23.53 15.83 -4.34
C THR A 265 23.57 16.25 -2.88
N GLY A 266 22.47 16.80 -2.36
CA GLY A 266 22.39 17.18 -0.95
C GLY A 266 22.42 15.98 0.00
N TRP A 267 21.83 14.83 -0.37
CA TRP A 267 21.98 13.56 0.36
C TRP A 267 23.46 13.15 0.47
N VAL A 268 24.19 13.19 -0.64
CA VAL A 268 25.61 12.80 -0.68
C VAL A 268 26.50 13.78 0.10
N ALA A 269 26.14 15.06 0.12
CA ALA A 269 26.80 16.10 0.92
C ALA A 269 26.48 15.99 2.42
N GLY A 270 25.44 15.24 2.77
CA GLY A 270 24.91 15.10 4.12
C GLY A 270 24.24 16.35 4.68
N GLU A 271 23.63 17.11 3.76
CA GLU A 271 22.75 18.20 4.10
C GLU A 271 21.39 17.66 4.58
N VAL A 272 20.58 18.50 5.20
CA VAL A 272 19.20 18.13 5.60
C VAL A 272 18.17 18.76 4.67
N ALA A 273 18.51 19.85 3.98
CA ALA A 273 17.59 20.64 3.16
C ALA A 273 17.18 19.94 1.85
N TRP A 274 17.89 18.90 1.41
CA TRP A 274 17.62 18.20 0.15
C TRP A 274 16.21 17.59 0.09
N ARG A 275 15.58 17.34 1.24
CA ARG A 275 14.22 16.79 1.35
C ARG A 275 13.13 17.87 1.25
N GLU A 276 13.46 19.13 1.48
CA GLU A 276 12.48 20.23 1.61
C GLU A 276 11.79 20.58 0.28
N SER A 277 12.40 20.21 -0.85
CA SER A 277 11.82 20.44 -2.19
C SER A 277 10.70 19.46 -2.55
N PHE A 278 10.42 18.48 -1.69
CA PHE A 278 9.44 17.42 -1.95
C PHE A 278 8.46 17.24 -0.80
N GLN A 279 7.26 16.79 -1.15
CA GLN A 279 6.34 16.17 -0.20
C GLN A 279 6.61 14.67 -0.18
N TRP A 280 6.93 14.14 1.00
CA TRP A 280 7.31 12.74 1.19
C TRP A 280 6.16 11.95 1.80
N ALA A 281 5.87 10.79 1.21
CA ALA A 281 4.96 9.81 1.77
C ALA A 281 5.77 8.75 2.52
N SER A 282 5.37 8.42 3.75
CA SER A 282 6.01 7.40 4.54
C SER A 282 5.65 5.99 4.05
N LEU A 283 6.68 5.14 3.97
CA LEU A 283 6.63 3.70 3.79
C LEU A 283 6.82 2.97 5.14
N ALA A 284 6.89 3.69 6.26
CA ALA A 284 7.11 3.17 7.62
C ALA A 284 6.22 1.98 7.96
N GLY A 285 4.94 2.12 7.60
CA GLY A 285 3.95 1.10 7.84
C GLY A 285 4.36 -0.23 7.21
N TRP A 286 5.24 -0.30 6.22
CA TRP A 286 5.57 -1.54 5.53
C TRP A 286 6.58 -2.42 6.29
N PHE A 287 7.16 -1.97 7.42
CA PHE A 287 8.34 -2.62 8.00
C PHE A 287 8.43 -2.72 9.54
N THR A 288 7.34 -2.53 10.29
CA THR A 288 7.31 -2.92 11.70
C THR A 288 7.30 -4.45 11.82
N GLU A 289 8.43 -5.01 12.27
CA GLU A 289 8.51 -6.11 13.23
C GLU A 289 9.28 -5.56 14.46
N GLU A 290 8.85 -5.84 15.69
CA GLU A 290 9.56 -5.55 16.93
C GLU A 290 9.90 -6.82 17.75
N PRO A 291 10.93 -6.76 18.63
CA PRO A 291 12.04 -7.72 18.61
C PRO A 291 11.95 -8.87 19.61
N THR A 292 12.75 -9.92 19.37
CA THR A 292 12.98 -11.03 20.29
C THR A 292 14.09 -10.74 21.32
N ALA A 293 13.74 -11.07 22.58
CA ALA A 293 14.51 -11.23 23.82
C ALA A 293 14.80 -9.98 24.68
#